data_AF-A0A949NSZ8-F1
#
_entry.id   AF-A0A949NSZ8-F1
#
_cell.length_a   1.000
_cell.length_b   1.000
_cell.length_c   1.000
_cell.angle_alpha   90.00
_cell.angle_beta   90.00
_cell.angle_gamma   90.00
#
_symmetry.space_group_name_H-M   'P 1'
#
loop_
_entity.id
_entity.type
_entity.pdbx_description
1 polymer ?
#
loop_
_entity_poly.entity_id
_entity_poly.type
_entity_poly.pdbx_seq_one_letter_code
_entity_poly.pdbx_strand_id
1 'polypeptide(L)'
;MKKLALILLALALCLAVAAPSLAESRCLRVQLDGTIKLRPKNPAATQGQPGNAMTSCRTNAKFHIELIFPEKGGPAVSQKNWVVISGFDCPPDQPGSRCRQEAHADAFYPRPFVLQATATPDGAFNYTVEFRLAQLPPISPLTITIQCEGAPADVSDYGSNYRQLMLPWHLNKMVLNAALNKSRHHHPPVMELPPFLLADVEWDELVTLVPCENFKY
;
A
#
# COMPACT_ATOMS: atom_id res chain seq x y z
N MET A 1 55.32 -10.80 -44.49
CA MET A 1 54.49 -9.69 -43.96
C MET A 1 52.97 -9.97 -44.01
N LYS A 2 52.41 -10.63 -45.03
CA LYS A 2 50.94 -10.91 -45.12
C LYS A 2 50.34 -11.78 -44.01
N LYS A 3 51.09 -12.75 -43.45
CA LYS A 3 50.60 -13.64 -42.38
C LYS A 3 50.42 -12.93 -41.02
N LEU A 4 51.24 -11.92 -40.73
CA LEU A 4 51.17 -11.17 -39.48
C LEU A 4 49.92 -10.27 -39.43
N ALA A 5 49.58 -9.67 -40.58
CA ALA A 5 48.40 -8.83 -40.72
C ALA A 5 47.10 -9.63 -40.54
N LEU A 6 47.04 -10.88 -41.00
CA LEU A 6 45.86 -11.73 -40.82
C LEU A 6 45.65 -12.13 -39.35
N ILE A 7 46.74 -12.41 -38.62
CA ILE A 7 46.68 -12.79 -37.20
C ILE A 7 46.23 -11.59 -36.36
N LEU A 8 46.76 -10.39 -36.63
CA LEU A 8 46.35 -9.17 -35.94
C LEU A 8 44.89 -8.80 -36.22
N LEU A 9 44.40 -9.03 -37.44
CA LEU A 9 42.99 -8.81 -37.78
C LEU A 9 42.06 -9.80 -37.08
N ALA A 10 42.45 -11.07 -36.96
CA ALA A 10 41.68 -12.08 -36.23
C ALA A 10 41.66 -11.81 -34.71
N LEU A 11 42.78 -11.34 -34.14
CA LEU A 11 42.85 -10.97 -32.73
C LEU A 11 41.98 -9.75 -32.41
N ALA A 12 41.97 -8.75 -33.30
CA ALA A 12 41.11 -7.57 -33.18
C ALA A 12 39.62 -7.91 -33.33
N LEU A 13 39.27 -8.88 -34.20
CA LEU A 13 37.90 -9.36 -34.35
C LEU A 13 37.42 -10.14 -33.11
N CYS A 14 38.25 -11.00 -32.52
CA CYS A 14 37.89 -11.74 -31.31
C CYS A 14 37.68 -10.84 -30.08
N LEU A 15 38.41 -9.72 -29.98
CA LEU A 15 38.24 -8.75 -28.90
C LEU A 15 36.98 -7.88 -29.03
N ALA A 16 36.46 -7.71 -30.24
CA ALA A 16 35.23 -6.93 -30.49
C ALA A 16 33.93 -7.69 -30.16
N VAL A 17 33.96 -9.03 -30.09
CA VAL A 17 32.78 -9.86 -29.76
C VAL A 17 32.65 -10.11 -28.26
N ALA A 18 33.65 -9.72 -27.46
CA ALA A 18 33.63 -9.84 -26.01
C ALA A 18 33.19 -8.54 -25.31
N ALA A 19 32.40 -7.69 -25.98
CA ALA A 19 31.63 -6.70 -25.26
C ALA A 19 30.65 -7.47 -24.36
N PRO A 20 30.74 -7.39 -23.02
CA PRO A 20 29.66 -7.88 -22.20
C PRO A 20 28.42 -7.14 -22.70
N SER A 21 27.40 -7.86 -23.15
CA SER A 21 26.07 -7.28 -23.17
C SER A 21 25.88 -6.75 -21.74
N LEU A 22 25.80 -5.43 -21.59
CA LEU A 22 25.39 -4.82 -20.34
C LEU A 22 24.00 -5.40 -20.10
N ALA A 23 23.93 -6.48 -19.32
CA ALA A 23 22.67 -7.06 -18.92
C ALA A 23 21.89 -5.90 -18.29
N GLU A 24 20.78 -5.53 -18.92
CA GLU A 24 19.92 -4.46 -18.41
C GLU A 24 19.68 -4.75 -16.93
N SER A 25 20.06 -3.80 -16.06
CA SER A 25 19.90 -4.02 -14.62
C SER A 25 18.42 -4.17 -14.35
N ARG A 26 17.99 -5.37 -13.92
CA ARG A 26 16.59 -5.64 -13.61
C ARG A 26 16.32 -5.37 -12.13
N CYS A 27 15.10 -4.95 -11.87
CA CYS A 27 14.57 -4.69 -10.56
C CYS A 27 13.36 -5.57 -10.33
N LEU A 28 13.22 -6.07 -9.10
CA LEU A 28 12.02 -6.72 -8.65
C LEU A 28 10.96 -5.66 -8.39
N ARG A 29 9.80 -5.77 -9.04
CA ARG A 29 8.62 -4.98 -8.75
C ARG A 29 7.59 -5.85 -8.05
N VAL A 30 7.14 -5.40 -6.89
CA VAL A 30 6.03 -5.97 -6.14
C VAL A 30 4.89 -4.97 -6.20
N GLN A 31 3.72 -5.41 -6.68
CA GLN A 31 2.50 -4.61 -6.72
C GLN A 31 1.43 -5.31 -5.89
N LEU A 32 0.83 -4.59 -4.96
CA LEU A 32 -0.33 -5.02 -4.18
C LEU A 32 -1.46 -4.04 -4.42
N ASP A 33 -2.58 -4.55 -4.92
CA ASP A 33 -3.82 -3.78 -5.12
C ASP A 33 -4.92 -4.41 -4.27
N GLY A 34 -5.55 -3.63 -3.38
CA GLY A 34 -6.41 -4.22 -2.39
C GLY A 34 -7.44 -3.29 -1.77
N THR A 35 -8.20 -3.85 -0.83
CA THR A 35 -9.20 -3.12 -0.05
C THR A 35 -8.99 -3.30 1.45
N ILE A 36 -9.40 -2.28 2.21
CA ILE A 36 -9.47 -2.32 3.67
C ILE A 36 -10.90 -1.96 4.07
N LYS A 37 -11.50 -2.77 4.93
CA LYS A 37 -12.78 -2.48 5.57
C LYS A 37 -12.55 -2.36 7.07
N LEU A 38 -12.71 -1.15 7.59
CA LEU A 38 -12.69 -0.89 9.03
C LEU A 38 -14.11 -0.91 9.57
N ARG A 39 -14.30 -1.56 10.71
CA ARG A 39 -15.57 -1.56 11.43
C ARG A 39 -15.36 -1.54 12.94
N PRO A 40 -16.29 -0.97 13.73
CA PRO A 40 -16.21 -1.02 15.18
C PRO A 40 -16.30 -2.46 15.69
N LYS A 41 -15.49 -2.80 16.70
CA LYS A 41 -15.56 -4.09 17.41
C LYS A 41 -16.85 -4.19 18.23
N ASN A 42 -17.26 -3.08 18.85
CA ASN A 42 -18.52 -2.99 19.59
C ASN A 42 -19.26 -1.68 19.22
N PRO A 43 -20.13 -1.70 18.19
CA PRO A 43 -20.88 -0.52 17.77
C PRO A 43 -21.75 0.08 18.90
N ALA A 44 -22.25 -0.76 19.81
CA ALA A 44 -23.09 -0.31 20.92
C ALA A 44 -22.31 0.46 22.00
N ALA A 45 -20.98 0.26 22.09
CA ALA A 45 -20.14 0.98 23.05
C ALA A 45 -19.77 2.40 22.60
N THR A 46 -19.89 2.70 21.31
CA THR A 46 -19.51 4.01 20.73
C THR A 46 -20.72 4.82 20.24
N GLN A 47 -21.91 4.23 20.26
CA GLN A 47 -23.16 4.88 19.86
C GLN A 47 -23.57 5.98 20.86
N GLY A 48 -23.96 7.15 20.34
CA GLY A 48 -24.53 8.25 21.15
C GLY A 48 -23.53 9.16 21.87
N GLN A 49 -22.22 8.97 21.69
CA GLN A 49 -21.21 9.87 22.24
C GLN A 49 -20.85 10.97 21.22
N PRO A 50 -21.04 12.27 21.55
CA PRO A 50 -20.64 13.38 20.69
C PRO A 50 -19.15 13.31 20.36
N GLY A 51 -18.78 13.48 19.08
CA GLY A 51 -17.38 13.46 18.64
C GLY A 51 -16.79 12.07 18.38
N ASN A 52 -17.59 10.99 18.46
CA ASN A 52 -17.15 9.61 18.25
C ASN A 52 -17.66 8.94 16.96
N ALA A 53 -18.24 9.72 16.04
CA ALA A 53 -18.78 9.23 14.76
C ALA A 53 -17.84 8.19 14.13
N MET A 54 -16.54 8.46 14.03
CA MET A 54 -15.62 7.57 13.31
C MET A 54 -15.13 6.32 14.07
N THR A 55 -15.50 6.15 15.35
CA THR A 55 -15.40 4.85 16.05
C THR A 55 -16.70 4.05 16.03
N SER A 56 -17.73 4.58 15.37
CA SER A 56 -19.03 3.94 15.12
C SER A 56 -19.30 3.67 13.63
N CYS A 57 -18.62 4.39 12.74
CA CYS A 57 -18.77 4.22 11.29
C CYS A 57 -17.94 3.05 10.75
N ARG A 58 -18.44 2.49 9.65
CA ARG A 58 -17.71 1.57 8.78
C ARG A 58 -17.00 2.40 7.70
N THR A 59 -15.72 2.10 7.48
CA THR A 59 -14.91 2.77 6.46
C THR A 59 -14.41 1.73 5.46
N ASN A 60 -14.73 1.94 4.19
CA ASN A 60 -14.15 1.18 3.09
C ASN A 60 -13.05 2.01 2.44
N ALA A 61 -11.94 1.38 2.12
CA ALA A 61 -10.84 2.01 1.41
C ALA A 61 -10.25 1.07 0.36
N LYS A 62 -9.62 1.65 -0.64
CA LYS A 62 -8.75 0.96 -1.60
C LYS A 62 -7.32 1.37 -1.32
N PHE A 63 -6.37 0.48 -1.57
CA PHE A 63 -4.96 0.81 -1.50
C PHE A 63 -4.20 0.22 -2.68
N HIS A 64 -3.07 0.83 -2.94
CA HIS A 64 -2.05 0.35 -3.85
C HIS A 64 -0.69 0.46 -3.18
N ILE A 65 0.13 -0.57 -3.32
CA ILE A 65 1.51 -0.60 -2.87
C ILE A 65 2.34 -1.08 -4.05
N GLU A 66 3.17 -0.21 -4.61
CA GLU A 66 4.20 -0.58 -5.57
C GLU A 66 5.57 -0.37 -4.92
N LEU A 67 6.34 -1.45 -4.81
CA LEU A 67 7.68 -1.46 -4.25
C LEU A 67 8.66 -1.98 -5.29
N ILE A 68 9.75 -1.24 -5.51
CA ILE A 68 10.81 -1.60 -6.44
C ILE A 68 12.07 -1.92 -5.64
N PHE A 69 12.65 -3.09 -5.88
CA PHE A 69 13.87 -3.56 -5.23
C PHE A 69 14.93 -3.92 -6.27
N PRO A 70 16.22 -3.90 -5.91
CA PRO A 70 17.25 -4.54 -6.72
C PRO A 70 16.90 -6.03 -6.91
N GLU A 71 17.14 -6.59 -8.10
CA GLU A 71 16.88 -8.03 -8.37
C GLU A 71 17.66 -8.96 -7.42
N LYS A 72 18.83 -8.52 -6.93
CA LYS A 72 19.64 -9.26 -5.96
C LYS A 72 19.12 -9.17 -4.52
N GLY A 73 18.01 -8.48 -4.29
CA GLY A 73 17.49 -8.15 -2.97
C GLY A 73 18.12 -6.91 -2.35
N GLY A 74 17.67 -6.59 -1.14
CA GLY A 74 18.00 -5.37 -0.42
C GLY A 74 16.77 -4.48 -0.19
N PRO A 75 16.97 -3.24 0.30
CA PRO A 75 15.89 -2.31 0.56
C PRO A 75 15.21 -1.84 -0.73
N ALA A 76 13.96 -1.40 -0.61
CA ALA A 76 13.25 -0.78 -1.73
C ALA A 76 13.99 0.50 -2.19
N VAL A 77 14.19 0.63 -3.51
CA VAL A 77 14.81 1.81 -4.15
C VAL A 77 13.80 2.84 -4.63
N SER A 78 12.55 2.42 -4.84
CA SER A 78 11.44 3.30 -5.21
C SER A 78 10.13 2.71 -4.70
N GLN A 79 9.17 3.58 -4.40
CA GLN A 79 7.84 3.18 -3.99
C GLN A 79 6.76 4.16 -4.44
N LYS A 80 5.58 3.64 -4.77
CA LYS A 80 4.37 4.42 -5.05
C LYS A 80 3.21 3.78 -4.31
N ASN A 81 3.00 4.20 -3.07
CA ASN A 81 1.93 3.65 -2.24
C ASN A 81 0.90 4.72 -1.94
N TRP A 82 -0.36 4.34 -1.96
CA TRP A 82 -1.45 5.21 -1.57
C TRP A 82 -2.62 4.42 -0.98
N VAL A 83 -3.40 5.10 -0.16
CA VAL A 83 -4.72 4.64 0.29
C VAL A 83 -5.75 5.69 -0.06
N VAL A 84 -6.97 5.27 -0.36
CA VAL A 84 -8.08 6.18 -0.63
C VAL A 84 -9.34 5.62 0.01
N ILE A 85 -10.08 6.46 0.73
CA ILE A 85 -11.41 6.07 1.22
C ILE A 85 -12.30 5.93 -0.01
N SER A 86 -13.06 4.85 -0.08
CA SER A 86 -14.01 4.56 -1.16
C SER A 86 -15.45 4.57 -0.69
N GLY A 87 -15.69 4.54 0.62
CA GLY A 87 -17.01 4.66 1.20
C GLY A 87 -16.95 4.80 2.71
N PHE A 88 -17.96 5.47 3.26
CA PHE A 88 -18.07 5.76 4.68
C PHE A 88 -19.55 5.63 5.06
N ASP A 89 -19.84 4.76 6.03
CA ASP A 89 -21.20 4.43 6.45
C ASP A 89 -21.33 4.52 7.96
N CYS A 90 -22.11 5.49 8.43
CA CYS A 90 -22.29 5.78 9.84
C CYS A 90 -23.70 5.41 10.28
N PRO A 91 -23.84 4.64 11.38
CA PRO A 91 -25.14 4.50 12.01
C PRO A 91 -25.62 5.86 12.55
N PRO A 92 -26.94 6.10 12.64
CA PRO A 92 -27.47 7.31 13.24
C PRO A 92 -27.08 7.40 14.73
N ASP A 93 -26.84 8.62 15.20
CA ASP A 93 -26.34 8.90 16.57
C ASP A 93 -27.29 8.36 17.67
N GLN A 94 -28.58 8.21 17.37
CA GLN A 94 -29.58 7.61 18.25
C GLN A 94 -30.60 6.78 17.46
N PRO A 95 -31.21 5.73 18.05
CA PRO A 95 -32.33 5.02 17.43
C PRO A 95 -33.47 6.01 17.08
N GLY A 96 -33.81 6.11 15.80
CA GLY A 96 -34.86 7.03 15.31
C GLY A 96 -34.37 8.42 14.89
N SER A 97 -33.09 8.76 15.10
CA SER A 97 -32.48 9.95 14.51
C SER A 97 -32.42 9.79 12.98
N ARG A 98 -32.80 10.85 12.26
CA ARG A 98 -32.69 10.97 10.79
C ARG A 98 -31.45 11.75 10.37
N CYS A 99 -30.44 11.84 11.24
CA CYS A 99 -29.21 12.54 10.90
C CYS A 99 -28.46 11.78 9.80
N ARG A 100 -28.27 12.41 8.65
CA ARG A 100 -27.40 11.95 7.58
C ARG A 100 -25.99 12.50 7.80
N GLN A 101 -24.98 11.66 7.63
CA GLN A 101 -23.57 12.05 7.71
C GLN A 101 -22.92 11.80 6.36
N GLU A 102 -22.27 12.83 5.81
CA GLU A 102 -21.59 12.75 4.52
C GLU A 102 -20.17 13.29 4.62
N ALA A 103 -19.19 12.51 4.15
CA ALA A 103 -17.82 12.98 4.06
C ALA A 103 -17.68 14.00 2.91
N HIS A 104 -16.89 15.06 3.14
CA HIS A 104 -16.53 16.01 2.10
C HIS A 104 -15.72 15.32 0.98
N ALA A 105 -15.67 15.95 -0.19
CA ALA A 105 -14.99 15.40 -1.36
C ALA A 105 -13.49 15.12 -1.12
N ASP A 106 -12.87 15.85 -0.19
CA ASP A 106 -11.46 15.71 0.16
C ASP A 106 -11.11 14.39 0.86
N ALA A 107 -12.12 13.72 1.43
CA ALA A 107 -12.04 12.37 1.98
C ALA A 107 -11.67 11.31 0.93
N PHE A 108 -11.97 11.57 -0.34
CA PHE A 108 -11.81 10.60 -1.42
C PHE A 108 -10.53 10.84 -2.23
N TYR A 109 -9.62 11.69 -1.73
CA TYR A 109 -8.29 11.84 -2.33
C TYR A 109 -7.33 10.74 -1.87
N PRO A 110 -6.51 10.18 -2.78
CA PRO A 110 -5.44 9.27 -2.41
C PRO A 110 -4.42 9.94 -1.48
N ARG A 111 -4.09 9.26 -0.38
CA ARG A 111 -3.08 9.67 0.59
C ARG A 111 -1.83 8.79 0.43
N PRO A 112 -0.67 9.38 0.10
CA PRO A 112 0.56 8.62 -0.04
C PRO A 112 1.10 8.18 1.33
N PHE A 113 1.81 7.05 1.36
CA PHE A 113 2.54 6.60 2.54
C PHE A 113 3.81 5.84 2.15
N VAL A 114 4.74 5.73 3.11
CA VAL A 114 6.07 5.17 2.89
C VAL A 114 6.26 3.95 3.77
N LEU A 115 6.63 2.82 3.16
CA LEU A 115 6.96 1.58 3.86
C LEU A 115 8.48 1.45 4.00
N GLN A 116 8.91 0.89 5.12
CA GLN A 116 10.21 0.25 5.23
C GLN A 116 10.06 -1.16 4.67
N ALA A 117 10.73 -1.45 3.57
CA ALA A 117 10.61 -2.73 2.89
C ALA A 117 11.98 -3.26 2.43
N THR A 118 12.15 -4.58 2.52
CA THR A 118 13.33 -5.31 2.09
C THR A 118 12.92 -6.57 1.35
N ALA A 119 13.58 -6.87 0.23
CA ALA A 119 13.43 -8.13 -0.48
C ALA A 119 14.67 -9.01 -0.29
N THR A 120 14.48 -10.30 -0.09
CA THR A 120 15.54 -11.30 0.01
C THR A 120 15.26 -12.40 -1.03
N PRO A 121 16.20 -12.72 -1.94
CA PRO A 121 16.03 -13.83 -2.87
C PRO A 121 15.90 -15.17 -2.11
N ASP A 122 14.90 -15.98 -2.47
CA ASP A 122 14.61 -17.30 -1.90
C ASP A 122 14.58 -18.37 -3.00
N GLY A 123 15.51 -18.26 -3.95
CA GLY A 123 15.64 -19.12 -5.13
C GLY A 123 15.63 -18.34 -6.44
N ALA A 124 15.68 -19.05 -7.56
CA ALA A 124 15.81 -18.43 -8.89
C ALA A 124 14.61 -17.56 -9.29
N PHE A 125 13.42 -17.84 -8.74
CA PHE A 125 12.17 -17.16 -9.11
C PHE A 125 11.30 -16.78 -7.91
N ASN A 126 11.84 -16.88 -6.69
CA ASN A 126 11.11 -16.59 -5.46
C ASN A 126 11.86 -15.56 -4.63
N TYR A 127 11.09 -14.74 -3.93
CA TYR A 127 11.58 -13.69 -3.05
C TYR A 127 10.76 -13.67 -1.77
N THR A 128 11.42 -13.43 -0.65
CA THR A 128 10.76 -13.06 0.60
C THR A 128 10.79 -11.55 0.71
N VAL A 129 9.61 -10.93 0.75
CA VAL A 129 9.47 -9.48 0.85
C VAL A 129 8.88 -9.14 2.21
N GLU A 130 9.64 -8.40 2.99
CA GLU A 130 9.25 -7.96 4.31
C GLU A 130 8.98 -6.46 4.29
N PHE A 131 7.84 -6.01 4.81
CA PHE A 131 7.55 -4.59 4.90
C PHE A 131 6.72 -4.21 6.12
N ARG A 132 6.90 -2.96 6.54
CA ARG A 132 6.12 -2.33 7.61
C ARG A 132 6.05 -0.82 7.44
N LEU A 133 5.03 -0.21 8.02
CA LEU A 133 4.94 1.23 8.15
C LEU A 133 5.62 1.66 9.45
N ALA A 134 6.78 2.30 9.36
CA ALA A 134 7.56 2.67 10.54
C ALA A 134 6.94 3.79 11.36
N GLN A 135 6.33 4.76 10.67
CA GLN A 135 5.72 5.92 11.26
C GLN A 135 4.35 6.14 10.63
N LEU A 136 3.34 6.31 11.48
CA LEU A 136 2.01 6.68 11.02
C LEU A 136 2.02 8.09 10.42
N PRO A 137 1.23 8.35 9.37
CA PRO A 137 1.08 9.69 8.84
C PRO A 137 0.58 10.65 9.93
N PRO A 138 0.84 11.96 9.78
CA PRO A 138 0.27 12.96 10.68
C PRO A 138 -1.24 12.86 10.68
N ILE A 139 -1.82 13.29 11.80
CA ILE A 139 -3.27 13.40 11.93
C ILE A 139 -3.76 14.43 10.92
N SER A 140 -4.71 14.04 10.07
CA SER A 140 -5.42 14.92 9.14
C SER A 140 -6.90 14.88 9.49
N PRO A 141 -7.58 16.04 9.60
CA PRO A 141 -9.01 16.03 9.82
C PRO A 141 -9.72 15.39 8.62
N LEU A 142 -10.79 14.66 8.91
CA LEU A 142 -11.85 14.40 7.96
C LEU A 142 -13.01 15.34 8.26
N THR A 143 -13.46 16.12 7.28
CA THR A 143 -14.65 16.95 7.41
C THR A 143 -15.88 16.16 6.98
N ILE A 144 -16.88 16.15 7.85
CA ILE A 144 -18.17 15.48 7.67
C ILE A 144 -19.27 16.53 7.81
N THR A 145 -20.18 16.57 6.85
CA THR A 145 -21.43 17.33 6.96
C THR A 145 -22.46 16.45 7.66
N ILE A 146 -23.02 16.95 8.75
CA ILE A 146 -24.10 16.32 9.50
C ILE A 146 -25.38 17.10 9.23
N GLN A 147 -26.40 16.42 8.70
CA GLN A 147 -27.71 17.01 8.44
C GLN A 147 -28.79 16.23 9.20
N CYS A 148 -29.37 16.85 10.22
CA CYS A 148 -30.52 16.34 10.97
C CYS A 148 -31.81 17.06 10.53
N GLU A 149 -32.75 17.32 11.45
CA GLU A 149 -34.00 18.07 11.17
C GLU A 149 -33.78 19.59 10.98
N GLY A 150 -32.53 20.06 11.09
CA GLY A 150 -32.13 21.47 10.96
C GLY A 150 -31.12 21.73 9.84
N ALA A 151 -30.53 22.93 9.85
CA ALA A 151 -29.49 23.29 8.90
C ALA A 151 -28.30 22.32 8.99
N PRO A 152 -27.69 21.92 7.86
CA PRO A 152 -26.46 21.13 7.87
C PRO A 152 -25.34 21.85 8.64
N ALA A 153 -24.53 21.07 9.36
CA ALA A 153 -23.36 21.57 10.06
C ALA A 153 -22.14 20.71 9.73
N ASP A 154 -21.00 21.36 9.51
CA ASP A 154 -19.74 20.67 9.27
C ASP A 154 -19.03 20.40 10.61
N VAL A 155 -18.50 19.19 10.75
CA VAL A 155 -17.70 18.75 11.87
C VAL A 155 -16.41 18.14 11.34
N SER A 156 -15.28 18.52 11.91
CA SER A 156 -13.99 17.92 11.60
C SER A 156 -13.62 16.87 12.65
N ASP A 157 -13.37 15.64 12.21
CA ASP A 157 -12.81 14.57 13.03
C ASP A 157 -11.29 14.51 12.85
N TYR A 158 -10.54 14.86 13.90
CA TYR A 158 -9.08 14.90 13.94
C TYR A 158 -8.47 13.59 14.47
N GLY A 159 -9.11 12.44 14.30
CA GLY A 159 -8.72 11.22 15.00
C GLY A 159 -8.35 10.03 14.12
N SER A 160 -9.10 9.75 13.05
CA SER A 160 -9.43 8.33 12.89
C SER A 160 -9.13 7.72 11.51
N ASN A 161 -9.68 8.20 10.40
CA ASN A 161 -9.80 7.32 9.23
C ASN A 161 -8.47 6.95 8.55
N TYR A 162 -7.70 7.91 8.05
CA TYR A 162 -6.48 7.57 7.30
C TYR A 162 -5.40 6.95 8.19
N ARG A 163 -5.27 7.42 9.43
CA ARG A 163 -4.32 6.85 10.38
C ARG A 163 -4.70 5.43 10.77
N GLN A 164 -5.99 5.14 10.97
CA GLN A 164 -6.47 3.78 11.26
C GLN A 164 -6.34 2.84 10.06
N LEU A 165 -6.58 3.34 8.85
CA LEU A 165 -6.35 2.59 7.61
C LEU A 165 -4.89 2.15 7.46
N MET A 166 -3.96 2.89 8.07
CA MET A 166 -2.53 2.57 8.06
C MET A 166 -2.09 1.61 9.17
N LEU A 167 -2.93 1.36 10.19
CA LEU A 167 -2.58 0.51 11.33
C LEU A 167 -2.23 -0.93 10.96
N PRO A 168 -2.88 -1.59 9.98
CA PRO A 168 -2.50 -2.94 9.57
C PRO A 168 -1.00 -3.08 9.29
N TRP A 169 -0.43 -2.15 8.51
CA TRP A 169 1.00 -2.14 8.17
C TRP A 169 1.89 -1.58 9.27
N HIS A 170 1.35 -0.76 10.17
CA HIS A 170 2.12 -0.19 11.28
C HIS A 170 2.33 -1.19 12.42
N LEU A 171 1.27 -1.94 12.75
CA LEU A 171 1.26 -2.87 13.87
C LEU A 171 1.83 -4.24 13.49
N ASN A 172 1.75 -4.62 12.22
CA ASN A 172 2.21 -5.92 11.75
C ASN A 172 3.33 -5.76 10.74
N LYS A 173 4.42 -6.52 10.95
CA LYS A 173 5.40 -6.77 9.90
C LYS A 173 4.78 -7.76 8.92
N MET A 174 4.57 -7.33 7.69
CA MET A 174 4.05 -8.18 6.63
C MET A 174 5.20 -8.93 5.97
N VAL A 175 4.99 -10.22 5.68
CA VAL A 175 5.95 -11.07 4.98
C VAL A 175 5.22 -11.73 3.81
N LEU A 176 5.71 -11.48 2.59
CA LEU A 176 5.19 -12.08 1.36
C LEU A 176 6.21 -13.04 0.78
N ASN A 177 5.75 -14.23 0.42
CA ASN A 177 6.52 -15.21 -0.34
C ASN A 177 6.18 -15.05 -1.83
N ALA A 178 6.86 -14.09 -2.43
CA ALA A 178 6.64 -13.53 -3.76
C ALA A 178 7.24 -14.42 -4.85
N ALA A 179 6.40 -14.96 -5.73
CA ALA A 179 6.84 -15.74 -6.89
C ALA A 179 6.73 -14.91 -8.17
N LEU A 180 7.79 -14.90 -8.99
CA LEU A 180 7.84 -14.12 -10.21
C LEU A 180 6.72 -14.50 -11.19
N ASN A 181 6.10 -13.47 -11.77
CA ASN A 181 5.05 -13.51 -12.79
C ASN A 181 3.82 -14.35 -12.40
N LYS A 182 3.53 -14.46 -11.09
CA LYS A 182 2.32 -15.13 -10.59
C LYS A 182 1.48 -14.13 -9.81
N SER A 183 0.22 -14.02 -10.18
CA SER A 183 -0.77 -13.30 -9.38
C SER A 183 -1.25 -14.19 -8.24
N ARG A 184 -1.40 -13.63 -7.05
CA ARG A 184 -1.99 -14.34 -5.90
C ARG A 184 -2.98 -13.44 -5.19
N HIS A 185 -4.13 -13.99 -4.85
CA HIS A 185 -5.11 -13.31 -4.01
C HIS A 185 -4.87 -13.68 -2.54
N HIS A 186 -4.88 -12.68 -1.68
CA HIS A 186 -4.65 -12.81 -0.25
C HIS A 186 -5.85 -12.26 0.53
N HIS A 187 -6.32 -13.07 1.47
CA HIS A 187 -7.36 -12.68 2.43
C HIS A 187 -6.96 -13.18 3.83
N PRO A 188 -6.05 -12.48 4.53
CA PRO A 188 -5.70 -12.83 5.91
C PRO A 188 -6.91 -12.73 6.86
N PRO A 189 -6.82 -13.36 8.05
CA PRO A 189 -7.83 -13.20 9.08
C PRO A 189 -8.05 -11.73 9.48
N VAL A 190 -9.27 -11.41 9.90
CA VAL A 190 -9.64 -10.09 10.40
C VAL A 190 -8.71 -9.69 11.56
N MET A 191 -8.11 -8.52 11.46
CA MET A 191 -7.20 -7.96 12.45
C MET A 191 -7.96 -7.12 13.48
N GLU A 192 -7.63 -7.28 14.76
CA GLU A 192 -8.07 -6.34 15.79
C GLU A 192 -7.11 -5.15 15.85
N LEU A 193 -7.62 -3.94 15.65
CA LEU A 193 -6.87 -2.70 15.69
C LEU A 193 -7.21 -1.90 16.95
N PRO A 194 -6.22 -1.47 17.74
CA PRO A 194 -6.45 -0.61 18.88
C PRO A 194 -7.06 0.75 18.48
N PRO A 195 -7.92 1.35 19.33
CA PRO A 195 -8.46 0.77 20.55
C PRO A 195 -9.73 -0.09 20.34
N PHE A 196 -10.52 0.10 19.26
CA PHE A 196 -11.86 -0.52 19.14
C PHE A 196 -12.26 -0.94 17.72
N LEU A 197 -11.31 -1.20 16.82
CA LEU A 197 -11.61 -1.49 15.42
C LEU A 197 -11.27 -2.92 15.02
N LEU A 198 -11.96 -3.39 13.99
CA LEU A 198 -11.64 -4.59 13.24
C LEU A 198 -11.30 -4.17 11.81
N ALA A 199 -10.21 -4.71 11.27
CA ALA A 199 -9.80 -4.51 9.90
C ALA A 199 -9.85 -5.82 9.13
N ASP A 200 -10.66 -5.82 8.07
CA ASP A 200 -10.67 -6.85 7.04
C ASP A 200 -9.87 -6.32 5.85
N VAL A 201 -8.82 -7.03 5.45
CA VAL A 201 -7.86 -6.59 4.43
C VAL A 201 -7.71 -7.70 3.40
N GLU A 202 -7.87 -7.36 2.14
CA GLU A 202 -7.75 -8.28 1.00
C GLU A 202 -6.92 -7.60 -0.10
N TRP A 203 -6.11 -8.36 -0.83
CA TRP A 203 -5.34 -7.83 -1.96
C TRP A 203 -4.97 -8.88 -2.99
N ASP A 204 -4.72 -8.40 -4.20
CA ASP A 204 -4.02 -9.14 -5.24
C ASP A 204 -2.55 -8.71 -5.24
N GLU A 205 -1.67 -9.70 -5.21
CA GLU A 205 -0.22 -9.55 -5.34
C GLU A 205 0.21 -9.89 -6.77
N LEU A 206 1.05 -9.05 -7.37
CA LEU A 206 1.78 -9.34 -8.60
C LEU A 206 3.25 -8.97 -8.47
N VAL A 207 4.12 -9.92 -8.81
CA VAL A 207 5.57 -9.77 -8.73
C VAL A 207 6.17 -9.92 -10.13
N THR A 208 6.95 -8.93 -10.57
CA THR A 208 7.52 -8.90 -11.93
C THR A 208 8.95 -8.40 -11.92
N LEU A 209 9.70 -8.67 -12.99
CA LEU A 209 11.01 -8.07 -13.20
C LEU A 209 10.92 -6.98 -14.26
N VAL A 210 11.33 -5.76 -13.90
CA VAL A 210 11.26 -4.55 -14.72
C VAL A 210 12.65 -3.93 -14.92
N PRO A 211 12.88 -3.13 -15.97
CA PRO A 211 14.13 -2.37 -16.10
C PRO A 211 14.29 -1.39 -14.94
N CYS A 212 15.42 -1.44 -14.22
CA CYS A 212 15.67 -0.54 -13.08
C CYS A 212 15.81 0.93 -13.50
N GLU A 213 16.21 1.20 -14.74
CA GLU A 213 16.43 2.56 -15.26
C GLU A 213 15.21 3.47 -15.16
N ASN A 214 14.00 2.89 -15.17
CA ASN A 214 12.74 3.62 -15.01
C ASN A 214 12.51 4.16 -13.59
N PHE A 215 13.36 3.79 -12.63
CA PHE A 215 13.17 4.06 -11.20
C PHE A 215 14.40 4.69 -10.53
N LYS A 216 15.46 5.00 -11.28
CA LYS A 216 16.61 5.74 -10.77
C LYS A 216 16.28 7.24 -10.80
N TYR A 217 16.10 7.84 -9.62
CA TYR A 217 16.07 9.29 -9.40
C TYR A 217 16.94 9.63 -8.21
#